data_AF-Q86XW9-F1
#
_entry.id   AF-Q86XW9-F1
#
_cell.length_a   1.000
_cell.length_b   1.000
_cell.length_c   1.000
_cell.angle_alpha   90.00
_cell.angle_beta   90.00
_cell.angle_gamma   90.00
#
_symmetry.space_group_name_H-M   'P 1'
#
loop_
_entity.id
_entity.type
_entity.pdbx_description
1 polymer ?
#
loop_
_entity_poly.entity_id
_entity_poly.type
_entity_poly.pdbx_seq_one_letter_code
_entity_poly.pdbx_strand_id
1 'polypeptide(L)'
;MGSRKKEIALQVNISTQELWEEMLSSKGLTVVDVYQGWCGPCKPVVSLFQKMRIEVGLDLLHFALAEADRLDVLEKYRGKCEPTFLFYAGGELVAVVRGANAPLLQKTILDQLEAEKKVLAEGRERKVIKDEALSDEDECVSHGKNNGEDEDMVSSERTCTLAIIKPDAVAHGKTDEIIMKIQEAGFEILTNEERTMTEAEVRLFYQHKAGEEAFEKLVHHMCSGPSHLLILTRTEGFEDVVTTWRTVMGPRDPNVARREQPESLRAQYGTEMPFNAVHGSRDREDADRELALLFPSLKFSDKDTEAPQGGEAEATAGPTEALCFPEDVD
;
A
#
# COMPACT_ATOMS: atom_id res chain seq x y z
N MET A 1 2.95 -1.73 -55.80
CA MET A 1 2.53 -2.63 -54.71
C MET A 1 2.58 -1.84 -53.42
N GLY A 2 1.42 -1.52 -52.84
CA GLY A 2 1.33 -0.58 -51.72
C GLY A 2 1.71 -1.24 -50.39
N SER A 3 2.78 -0.75 -49.77
CA SER A 3 3.18 -1.10 -48.40
C SER A 3 2.09 -0.69 -47.41
N ARG A 4 1.42 -1.66 -46.78
CA ARG A 4 0.60 -1.39 -45.58
C ARG A 4 1.56 -1.04 -44.45
N LYS A 5 1.60 0.24 -44.05
CA LYS A 5 2.11 0.63 -42.73
C LYS A 5 1.26 -0.10 -41.68
N LYS A 6 1.81 -1.12 -41.03
CA LYS A 6 1.25 -1.68 -39.79
C LYS A 6 1.33 -0.55 -38.76
N GLU A 7 0.19 -0.04 -38.31
CA GLU A 7 0.13 0.72 -37.05
C GLU A 7 0.76 -0.15 -35.97
N ILE A 8 1.82 0.34 -35.36
CA ILE A 8 2.47 -0.32 -34.23
C ILE A 8 1.49 -0.17 -33.07
N ALA A 9 0.75 -1.25 -32.77
CA ALA A 9 -0.07 -1.30 -31.57
C ALA A 9 0.84 -1.00 -30.37
N LEU A 10 0.52 0.06 -29.62
CA LEU A 10 1.38 0.52 -28.55
C LEU A 10 1.42 -0.47 -27.38
N GLN A 11 0.41 -1.34 -27.30
CA GLN A 11 0.24 -2.43 -26.35
C GLN A 11 -0.22 -3.69 -27.09
N VAL A 12 0.23 -4.86 -26.63
CA VAL A 12 -0.19 -6.16 -27.16
C VAL A 12 -1.25 -6.75 -26.23
N ASN A 13 -2.40 -7.16 -26.77
CA ASN A 13 -3.41 -7.87 -25.98
C ASN A 13 -3.07 -9.37 -25.96
N ILE A 14 -2.69 -9.87 -24.79
CA ILE A 14 -2.41 -11.27 -24.54
C ILE A 14 -3.71 -11.96 -24.14
N SER A 15 -4.15 -12.88 -24.99
CA SER A 15 -5.37 -13.66 -24.78
C SER A 15 -5.18 -15.17 -24.88
N THR A 16 -3.94 -15.61 -25.16
CA THR A 16 -3.57 -17.04 -25.24
C THR A 16 -2.22 -17.26 -24.56
N GLN A 17 -1.97 -18.50 -24.14
CA GLN A 17 -0.71 -18.88 -23.49
C GLN A 17 0.50 -18.73 -24.43
N GLU A 18 0.31 -18.96 -25.73
CA GLU A 18 1.39 -18.81 -26.72
C GLU A 18 1.82 -17.33 -26.85
N LEU A 19 0.86 -16.40 -26.85
CA LEU A 19 1.14 -14.97 -26.87
C LEU A 19 1.82 -14.52 -25.57
N TRP A 20 1.46 -15.12 -24.43
CA TRP A 20 2.12 -14.87 -23.15
C TRP A 20 3.60 -15.25 -23.23
N GLU A 21 3.90 -16.47 -23.67
CA GLU A 21 5.27 -16.97 -23.82
C GLU A 21 6.08 -16.16 -24.86
N GLU A 22 5.48 -15.78 -25.98
CA GLU A 22 6.10 -14.91 -27.00
C GLU A 22 6.47 -13.53 -26.41
N MET A 23 5.55 -12.93 -25.65
CA MET A 23 5.77 -11.61 -25.03
C MET A 23 6.84 -11.66 -23.92
N LEU A 24 6.88 -12.74 -23.14
CA LEU A 24 7.90 -12.93 -22.11
C LEU A 24 9.28 -13.28 -22.69
N SER A 25 9.32 -13.85 -23.89
CA SER A 25 10.56 -14.13 -24.63
C SER A 25 11.15 -12.89 -25.33
N SER A 26 10.42 -11.77 -25.33
CA SER A 26 10.87 -10.53 -25.95
C SER A 26 12.05 -9.91 -25.18
N LYS A 27 13.03 -9.37 -25.90
CA LYS A 27 14.22 -8.76 -25.31
C LYS A 27 13.85 -7.47 -24.58
N GLY A 28 14.23 -7.34 -23.31
CA GLY A 28 14.02 -6.14 -22.51
C GLY A 28 13.00 -6.34 -21.40
N LEU A 29 12.33 -5.27 -21.01
CA LEU A 29 11.31 -5.22 -19.96
C LEU A 29 9.92 -5.29 -20.59
N THR A 30 9.12 -6.26 -20.16
CA THR A 30 7.70 -6.41 -20.51
C THR A 30 6.84 -6.05 -19.29
N VAL A 31 6.03 -5.02 -19.41
CA VAL A 31 5.08 -4.58 -18.39
C VAL A 31 3.69 -5.05 -18.79
N VAL A 32 3.06 -5.88 -17.96
CA VAL A 32 1.75 -6.49 -18.21
C VAL A 32 0.71 -5.87 -17.28
N ASP A 33 -0.27 -5.17 -17.84
CA ASP A 33 -1.49 -4.76 -17.13
C ASP A 33 -2.46 -5.95 -17.05
N VAL A 34 -2.57 -6.53 -15.86
CA VAL A 34 -3.46 -7.65 -15.57
C VAL A 34 -4.82 -7.11 -15.15
N TYR A 35 -5.85 -7.48 -15.90
CA TYR A 35 -7.22 -7.04 -15.66
C TYR A 35 -8.20 -8.21 -15.70
N GLN A 36 -9.39 -8.01 -15.11
CA GLN A 36 -10.49 -8.96 -15.20
C GLN A 36 -11.38 -8.61 -16.38
N GLY A 37 -11.97 -9.60 -17.06
CA GLY A 37 -12.82 -9.35 -18.23
C GLY A 37 -14.00 -8.41 -17.94
N TRP A 38 -14.46 -8.37 -16.69
CA TRP A 38 -15.58 -7.54 -16.24
C TRP A 38 -15.22 -6.09 -15.89
N CYS A 39 -13.96 -5.77 -15.55
CA CYS A 39 -13.53 -4.38 -15.27
C CYS A 39 -12.82 -3.73 -16.45
N GLY A 40 -12.18 -4.52 -17.31
CA GLY A 40 -11.33 -4.02 -18.38
C GLY A 40 -9.99 -3.46 -17.89
N PRO A 41 -9.07 -3.12 -18.81
CA PRO A 41 -7.74 -2.64 -18.46
C PRO A 41 -7.78 -1.23 -17.85
N CYS A 42 -6.72 -0.88 -17.13
CA CYS A 42 -6.63 0.41 -16.45
C CYS A 42 -6.44 1.56 -17.46
N LYS A 43 -7.54 2.23 -17.85
CA LYS A 43 -7.51 3.34 -18.82
C LYS A 43 -6.57 4.49 -18.43
N PRO A 44 -6.48 4.91 -17.15
CA PRO A 44 -5.60 6.02 -16.75
C PRO A 44 -4.10 5.81 -17.05
N VAL A 45 -3.60 4.57 -17.04
CA VAL A 45 -2.16 4.31 -17.24
C VAL A 45 -1.76 4.22 -18.72
N VAL A 46 -2.73 4.13 -19.64
CA VAL A 46 -2.45 4.00 -21.07
C VAL A 46 -1.63 5.20 -21.58
N SER A 47 -1.97 6.42 -21.16
CA SER A 47 -1.23 7.63 -21.55
C SER A 47 0.19 7.65 -20.99
N LEU A 48 0.37 7.16 -19.74
CA LEU A 48 1.69 6.99 -19.12
C LEU A 48 2.54 6.01 -19.92
N PHE A 49 2.01 4.83 -20.26
CA PHE A 49 2.75 3.82 -21.02
C PHE A 49 3.11 4.31 -22.42
N GLN A 50 2.21 5.02 -23.10
CA GLN A 50 2.51 5.65 -24.38
C GLN A 50 3.65 6.67 -24.26
N LYS A 51 3.61 7.53 -23.24
CA LYS A 51 4.67 8.52 -22.97
C LYS A 51 6.00 7.83 -22.67
N MET A 52 6.01 6.85 -21.77
CA MET A 52 7.21 6.10 -21.38
C MET A 52 7.85 5.38 -22.58
N ARG A 53 7.03 4.77 -23.45
CA ARG A 53 7.53 4.10 -24.65
C ARG A 53 8.22 5.06 -25.63
N ILE A 54 7.73 6.30 -25.72
CA ILE A 54 8.31 7.36 -26.56
C ILE A 54 9.61 7.89 -25.95
N GLU A 55 9.64 8.12 -24.64
CA GLU A 55 10.81 8.70 -23.94
C GLU A 55 11.97 7.72 -23.82
N VAL A 56 11.68 6.45 -23.51
CA VAL A 56 12.69 5.41 -23.26
C VAL A 56 13.17 4.73 -24.54
N GLY A 57 12.31 4.68 -25.57
CA GLY A 57 12.54 3.98 -26.83
C GLY A 57 11.77 2.67 -26.94
N LEU A 58 11.50 2.28 -28.20
CA LEU A 58 10.64 1.15 -28.55
C LEU A 58 11.30 -0.23 -28.40
N ASP A 59 12.61 -0.30 -28.22
CA ASP A 59 13.39 -1.54 -28.42
C ASP A 59 13.48 -2.43 -27.18
N LEU A 60 13.42 -1.84 -25.98
CA LEU A 60 13.60 -2.56 -24.71
C LEU A 60 12.38 -2.49 -23.79
N LEU A 61 11.34 -1.75 -24.15
CA LEU A 61 10.15 -1.57 -23.31
C LEU A 61 8.90 -2.01 -24.08
N HIS A 62 8.28 -3.08 -23.58
CA HIS A 62 7.09 -3.69 -24.13
C HIS A 62 5.95 -3.54 -23.14
N PHE A 63 4.76 -3.21 -23.65
CA PHE A 63 3.54 -3.15 -22.85
C PHE A 63 2.55 -4.18 -23.34
N ALA A 64 1.95 -4.91 -22.41
CA ALA A 64 0.93 -5.90 -22.69
C ALA A 64 -0.29 -5.71 -21.80
N LEU A 65 -1.44 -6.13 -22.30
CA LEU A 65 -2.69 -6.25 -21.54
C LEU A 65 -3.00 -7.75 -21.43
N ALA A 66 -3.23 -8.25 -20.22
CA ALA A 66 -3.54 -9.66 -19.99
C ALA A 66 -4.86 -9.81 -19.21
N GLU A 67 -5.81 -10.53 -19.79
CA GLU A 67 -7.07 -10.86 -19.11
C GLU A 67 -6.82 -12.07 -18.19
N ALA A 68 -6.89 -11.88 -16.87
CA ALA A 68 -6.54 -12.91 -15.88
C ALA A 68 -7.38 -14.20 -16.04
N ASP A 69 -8.64 -14.05 -16.46
CA ASP A 69 -9.57 -15.17 -16.67
C ASP A 69 -9.19 -16.08 -17.85
N ARG A 70 -8.31 -15.61 -18.75
CA ARG A 70 -7.92 -16.36 -19.96
C ARG A 70 -6.57 -17.06 -19.86
N LEU A 71 -5.83 -16.80 -18.79
CA LEU A 71 -4.46 -17.28 -18.63
C LEU A 71 -4.35 -18.04 -17.32
N ASP A 72 -3.95 -19.30 -17.39
CA ASP A 72 -3.81 -20.16 -16.20
C ASP A 72 -2.67 -19.68 -15.30
N VAL A 73 -1.61 -19.12 -15.90
CA VAL A 73 -0.50 -18.47 -15.16
C VAL A 73 -0.95 -17.27 -14.32
N LEU A 74 -2.13 -16.71 -14.60
CA LEU A 74 -2.72 -15.59 -13.86
C LEU A 74 -3.90 -16.01 -12.98
N GLU A 75 -4.11 -17.32 -12.76
CA GLU A 75 -5.25 -17.84 -11.99
C GLU A 75 -5.39 -17.16 -10.62
N LYS A 76 -4.28 -16.93 -9.93
CA LYS A 76 -4.27 -16.31 -8.59
C LYS A 76 -4.52 -14.80 -8.58
N TYR A 77 -4.57 -14.16 -9.75
CA TYR A 77 -5.03 -12.78 -9.89
C TYR A 77 -6.53 -12.69 -10.22
N ARG A 78 -7.21 -13.81 -10.52
CA ARG A 78 -8.64 -13.80 -10.84
C ARG A 78 -9.47 -13.29 -9.66
N GLY A 79 -10.53 -12.55 -9.97
CA GLY A 79 -11.45 -11.98 -8.98
C GLY A 79 -10.94 -10.76 -8.21
N LYS A 80 -9.66 -10.37 -8.36
CA LYS A 80 -9.13 -9.15 -7.76
C LYS A 80 -9.53 -7.93 -8.60
N CYS A 81 -10.05 -6.90 -7.93
CA CYS A 81 -10.50 -5.65 -8.56
C CYS A 81 -9.42 -4.55 -8.61
N GLU A 82 -8.22 -4.83 -8.08
CA GLU A 82 -7.10 -3.88 -8.09
C GLU A 82 -6.34 -3.92 -9.43
N PRO A 83 -5.99 -2.77 -10.02
CA PRO A 83 -5.05 -2.73 -11.14
C PRO A 83 -3.73 -3.39 -10.73
N THR A 84 -3.28 -4.39 -11.48
CA THR A 84 -2.03 -5.11 -11.16
C THR A 84 -1.12 -5.10 -12.37
N PHE A 85 0.10 -4.60 -12.17
CA PHE A 85 1.12 -4.48 -13.21
C PHE A 85 2.28 -5.41 -12.91
N LEU A 86 2.50 -6.40 -13.76
CA LEU A 86 3.59 -7.37 -13.63
C LEU A 86 4.75 -6.96 -14.55
N PHE A 87 5.97 -6.97 -14.02
CA PHE A 87 7.17 -6.59 -14.75
C PHE A 87 8.01 -7.83 -14.98
N TYR A 88 8.23 -8.18 -16.24
CA TYR A 88 9.05 -9.31 -16.63
C TYR A 88 10.29 -8.86 -17.39
N ALA A 89 11.44 -9.43 -17.05
CA ALA A 89 12.69 -9.21 -17.77
C ALA A 89 13.36 -10.56 -18.03
N GLY A 90 13.68 -10.85 -19.30
CA GLY A 90 14.24 -12.16 -19.69
C GLY A 90 13.35 -13.36 -19.35
N GLY A 91 12.03 -13.17 -19.30
CA GLY A 91 11.05 -14.19 -18.94
C GLY A 91 10.79 -14.35 -17.44
N GLU A 92 11.53 -13.65 -16.58
CA GLU A 92 11.42 -13.75 -15.12
C GLU A 92 10.70 -12.52 -14.54
N LEU A 93 9.86 -12.73 -13.52
CA LEU A 93 9.17 -11.64 -12.82
C LEU A 93 10.17 -10.86 -11.98
N VAL A 94 10.32 -9.55 -12.24
CA VAL A 94 11.29 -8.67 -11.57
C VAL A 94 10.67 -7.58 -10.70
N ALA A 95 9.38 -7.26 -10.92
CA ALA A 95 8.60 -6.36 -10.06
C ALA A 95 7.09 -6.61 -10.19
N VAL A 96 6.34 -6.24 -9.16
CA VAL A 96 4.88 -6.14 -9.19
C VAL A 96 4.49 -4.78 -8.64
N VAL A 97 3.57 -4.09 -9.32
CA VAL A 97 2.98 -2.84 -8.84
C VAL A 97 1.47 -3.03 -8.79
N ARG A 98 0.87 -2.81 -7.62
CA ARG A 98 -0.58 -2.85 -7.41
C ARG A 98 -1.13 -1.42 -7.30
N GLY A 99 -2.33 -1.21 -7.83
CA GLY A 99 -2.99 0.09 -7.90
C GLY A 99 -2.54 0.98 -9.07
N ALA A 100 -3.40 1.92 -9.46
CA ALA A 100 -3.12 2.91 -10.50
C ALA A 100 -2.21 4.04 -10.00
N ASN A 101 -1.01 3.71 -9.51
CA ASN A 101 -0.02 4.66 -9.00
C ASN A 101 0.97 5.04 -10.13
N ALA A 102 0.66 6.11 -10.86
CA ALA A 102 1.46 6.55 -12.01
C ALA A 102 2.93 6.90 -11.66
N PRO A 103 3.23 7.64 -10.58
CA PRO A 103 4.62 7.88 -10.16
C PRO A 103 5.40 6.60 -9.84
N LEU A 104 4.79 5.66 -9.10
CA LEU A 104 5.42 4.38 -8.78
C LEU A 104 5.66 3.56 -10.05
N LEU A 105 4.66 3.45 -10.92
CA LEU A 105 4.82 2.77 -12.22
C LEU A 105 5.95 3.37 -13.05
N GLN A 106 5.99 4.70 -13.18
CA GLN A 106 7.05 5.38 -13.92
C GLN A 106 8.44 5.07 -13.32
N LYS A 107 8.57 5.18 -12.00
CA LYS A 107 9.82 4.90 -11.29
C LYS A 107 10.24 3.43 -11.48
N THR A 108 9.34 2.48 -11.23
CA THR A 108 9.61 1.05 -11.39
C THR A 108 9.99 0.69 -12.82
N ILE A 109 9.34 1.27 -13.84
CA ILE A 109 9.74 1.10 -15.24
C ILE A 109 11.18 1.55 -15.46
N LEU A 110 11.55 2.74 -14.98
CA LEU A 110 12.91 3.27 -15.16
C LEU A 110 13.96 2.43 -14.42
N ASP A 111 13.70 2.07 -13.17
CA ASP A 111 14.61 1.28 -12.33
C ASP A 111 14.85 -0.11 -12.94
N GLN A 112 13.77 -0.81 -13.34
CA GLN A 112 13.87 -2.15 -13.92
C GLN A 112 14.46 -2.15 -15.33
N LEU A 113 14.23 -1.09 -16.11
CA LEU A 113 14.84 -0.95 -17.42
C LEU A 113 16.34 -0.62 -17.31
N GLU A 114 16.76 0.16 -16.31
CA GLU A 114 18.18 0.35 -16.01
C GLU A 114 18.83 -0.96 -15.55
N ALA A 115 18.15 -1.73 -14.69
CA ALA A 115 18.60 -3.05 -14.26
C ALA A 115 18.75 -4.02 -15.46
N GLU A 116 17.75 -4.11 -16.34
CA GLU A 116 17.81 -4.98 -17.53
C GLU A 116 18.89 -4.51 -18.53
N LYS A 117 19.11 -3.19 -18.68
CA LYS A 117 20.25 -2.68 -19.47
C LYS A 117 21.59 -3.14 -18.91
N LYS A 118 21.76 -3.14 -17.59
CA LYS A 118 22.98 -3.65 -16.92
C LYS A 118 23.12 -5.16 -17.08
N VAL A 119 22.04 -5.93 -16.95
CA VAL A 119 22.02 -7.38 -17.22
C VAL A 119 22.46 -7.68 -18.66
N LEU A 120 21.90 -6.97 -19.63
CA LEU A 120 22.20 -7.16 -21.06
C LEU A 120 23.62 -6.70 -21.47
N ALA A 121 24.18 -5.71 -20.78
CA ALA A 121 25.51 -5.16 -21.09
C ALA A 121 26.65 -5.84 -20.31
N GLU A 122 26.43 -6.14 -19.04
CA GLU A 122 27.47 -6.61 -18.10
C GLU A 122 27.32 -8.10 -17.73
N GLY A 123 26.22 -8.75 -18.12
CA GLY A 123 25.94 -10.14 -17.75
C GLY A 123 25.60 -10.32 -16.26
N ARG A 124 25.11 -9.26 -15.61
CA ARG A 124 24.66 -9.29 -14.21
C ARG A 124 23.47 -10.24 -14.04
N GLU A 125 23.34 -10.85 -12.87
CA GLU A 125 22.19 -11.70 -12.55
C GLU A 125 20.90 -10.87 -12.43
N ARG A 126 19.78 -11.42 -12.91
CA ARG A 126 18.46 -10.81 -12.76
C ARG A 126 17.96 -11.00 -11.33
N LYS A 127 17.40 -9.94 -10.76
CA LYS A 127 16.70 -10.02 -9.48
C LYS A 127 15.28 -10.53 -9.72
N VAL A 128 15.10 -11.84 -9.60
CA VAL A 128 13.79 -12.49 -9.72
C VAL A 128 13.02 -12.34 -8.42
N ILE A 129 11.77 -11.88 -8.50
CA ILE A 129 10.87 -11.82 -7.36
C ILE A 129 9.84 -12.95 -7.44
N LYS A 130 9.38 -13.40 -6.26
CA LYS A 130 8.16 -14.20 -6.14
C LYS A 130 7.07 -13.28 -5.60
N ASP A 131 5.99 -13.10 -6.36
CA ASP A 131 4.81 -12.44 -5.84
C ASP A 131 4.12 -13.38 -4.84
N GLU A 132 3.71 -12.89 -3.68
CA GLU A 132 3.02 -13.70 -2.67
C GLU A 132 1.71 -14.29 -3.23
N ALA A 133 1.10 -13.63 -4.21
CA ALA A 133 -0.04 -14.18 -4.92
C ALA A 133 0.35 -15.23 -5.97
N LEU A 134 1.62 -15.56 -6.18
CA LEU A 134 2.09 -16.64 -7.06
C LEU A 134 2.71 -17.82 -6.29
N SER A 135 3.03 -17.67 -4.99
CA SER A 135 3.49 -18.80 -4.16
C SER A 135 2.39 -19.81 -3.86
N ASP A 136 2.69 -21.10 -3.98
CA ASP A 136 1.82 -22.25 -3.71
C ASP A 136 1.91 -22.66 -2.23
N GLU A 137 1.36 -21.88 -1.30
CA GLU A 137 1.27 -22.29 0.11
C GLU A 137 -0.12 -21.91 0.68
N ASP A 138 -1.15 -22.65 0.24
CA ASP A 138 -2.43 -22.80 0.95
C ASP A 138 -2.19 -23.72 2.16
N GLU A 139 -1.60 -23.23 3.25
CA GLU A 139 -1.57 -23.97 4.52
C GLU A 139 -1.99 -23.06 5.67
N CYS A 140 -3.20 -23.35 6.15
CA CYS A 140 -3.80 -22.88 7.38
C CYS A 140 -2.95 -23.31 8.59
N VAL A 141 -2.57 -22.35 9.44
CA VAL A 141 -2.37 -22.53 10.90
C VAL A 141 -1.14 -23.33 11.37
N SER A 142 -0.31 -22.62 12.14
CA SER A 142 0.55 -23.03 13.27
C SER A 142 2.08 -23.12 13.08
N HIS A 143 2.73 -22.22 13.83
CA HIS A 143 4.03 -22.33 14.51
C HIS A 143 5.21 -23.09 13.84
N GLY A 144 6.29 -22.34 13.61
CA GLY A 144 7.64 -22.89 13.73
C GLY A 144 8.73 -22.03 13.11
N LYS A 145 9.41 -21.24 13.96
CA LYS A 145 10.66 -20.54 13.65
C LYS A 145 11.67 -21.45 12.93
N ASN A 146 12.36 -20.92 11.92
CA ASN A 146 13.83 -20.84 11.92
C ASN A 146 14.38 -19.90 10.83
N ASN A 147 15.47 -19.24 11.20
CA ASN A 147 16.11 -18.07 10.60
C ASN A 147 16.91 -18.36 9.31
N GLY A 148 17.20 -17.28 8.57
CA GLY A 148 18.22 -17.13 7.53
C GLY A 148 17.78 -16.05 6.54
N GLU A 149 17.93 -14.76 6.84
CA GLU A 149 19.11 -13.90 6.56
C GLU A 149 19.43 -13.77 5.06
N ASP A 150 18.89 -12.70 4.45
CA ASP A 150 19.47 -11.86 3.36
C ASP A 150 18.35 -10.88 2.92
N GLU A 151 18.18 -9.74 3.59
CA GLU A 151 18.80 -8.44 3.26
C GLU A 151 18.60 -7.98 1.81
N ASP A 152 17.49 -7.30 1.53
CA ASP A 152 17.49 -6.20 0.56
C ASP A 152 16.91 -4.94 1.24
N MET A 153 17.88 -4.17 1.73
CA MET A 153 17.85 -2.90 2.43
C MET A 153 17.14 -1.79 1.64
N VAL A 154 15.98 -1.32 2.12
CA VAL A 154 15.47 0.05 1.81
C VAL A 154 15.46 0.86 3.10
N SER A 155 16.67 1.29 3.47
CA SER A 155 16.95 2.18 4.60
C SER A 155 16.64 3.63 4.26
N SER A 156 15.36 4.00 4.24
CA SER A 156 14.93 5.39 4.32
C SER A 156 13.62 5.42 5.11
N GLU A 157 13.61 6.13 6.23
CA GLU A 157 12.51 6.25 7.19
C GLU A 157 11.24 6.82 6.53
N ARG A 158 10.46 5.98 5.84
CA ARG A 158 9.17 6.41 5.27
C ARG A 158 8.16 6.52 6.38
N THR A 159 7.76 7.75 6.67
CA THR A 159 6.62 8.04 7.53
C THR A 159 5.33 7.58 6.83
N CYS A 160 4.45 6.94 7.60
CA CYS A 160 3.15 6.47 7.13
C CYS A 160 2.05 7.01 8.04
N THR A 161 0.84 7.15 7.51
CA THR A 161 -0.34 7.51 8.29
C THR A 161 -1.53 6.68 7.87
N LEU A 162 -2.47 6.48 8.80
CA LEU A 162 -3.74 5.84 8.51
C LEU A 162 -4.74 6.87 7.96
N ALA A 163 -5.41 6.51 6.88
CA ALA A 163 -6.61 7.17 6.40
C ALA A 163 -7.77 6.20 6.37
N ILE A 164 -8.95 6.64 6.80
CA ILE A 164 -10.18 5.84 6.70
C ILE A 164 -11.20 6.63 5.90
N ILE A 165 -11.74 6.03 4.84
CA ILE A 165 -12.97 6.50 4.19
C ILE A 165 -14.13 5.83 4.90
N LYS A 166 -14.93 6.63 5.59
CA LYS A 166 -16.01 6.18 6.48
C LYS A 166 -17.23 5.68 5.69
N PRO A 167 -18.12 4.88 6.31
CA PRO A 167 -19.25 4.26 5.61
C PRO A 167 -20.21 5.25 4.95
N ASP A 168 -20.31 6.49 5.45
CA ASP A 168 -21.11 7.54 4.82
C ASP A 168 -20.59 7.88 3.43
N ALA A 169 -19.29 8.07 3.26
CA ALA A 169 -18.70 8.38 1.96
C ALA A 169 -18.76 7.17 1.02
N VAL A 170 -18.55 5.97 1.55
CA VAL A 170 -18.62 4.71 0.78
C VAL A 170 -20.04 4.48 0.27
N ALA A 171 -21.06 4.61 1.13
CA ALA A 171 -22.46 4.44 0.77
C ALA A 171 -22.95 5.45 -0.29
N HIS A 172 -22.34 6.64 -0.36
CA HIS A 172 -22.62 7.64 -1.39
C HIS A 172 -21.80 7.46 -2.68
N GLY A 173 -21.01 6.39 -2.80
CA GLY A 173 -20.18 6.10 -3.98
C GLY A 173 -19.05 7.10 -4.17
N LYS A 174 -18.55 7.72 -3.08
CA LYS A 174 -17.52 8.77 -3.12
C LYS A 174 -16.10 8.26 -2.92
N THR A 175 -15.92 6.95 -2.72
CA THR A 175 -14.62 6.32 -2.50
C THR A 175 -13.60 6.69 -3.60
N ASP A 176 -13.94 6.44 -4.87
CA ASP A 176 -13.01 6.65 -5.98
C ASP A 176 -12.62 8.12 -6.14
N GLU A 177 -13.59 9.04 -5.97
CA GLU A 177 -13.33 10.48 -6.00
C GLU A 177 -12.40 10.92 -4.86
N ILE A 178 -12.55 10.35 -3.67
CA ILE A 178 -11.69 10.63 -2.51
C ILE A 178 -10.28 10.06 -2.74
N ILE A 179 -10.15 8.83 -3.23
CA ILE A 179 -8.86 8.20 -3.55
C ILE A 179 -8.11 9.03 -4.61
N MET A 180 -8.81 9.47 -5.65
CA MET A 180 -8.22 10.33 -6.69
C MET A 180 -7.66 11.62 -6.08
N LYS A 181 -8.41 12.27 -5.19
CA LYS A 181 -7.93 13.49 -4.50
C LYS A 181 -6.76 13.25 -3.56
N ILE A 182 -6.72 12.10 -2.89
CA ILE A 182 -5.57 11.69 -2.07
C ILE A 182 -4.31 11.59 -2.95
N GLN A 183 -4.42 10.97 -4.12
CA GLN A 183 -3.32 10.86 -5.07
C GLN A 183 -2.93 12.21 -5.67
N GLU A 184 -3.89 13.06 -6.03
CA GLU A 184 -3.66 14.42 -6.53
C GLU A 184 -2.95 15.32 -5.49
N ALA A 185 -3.20 15.07 -4.20
CA ALA A 185 -2.50 15.73 -3.09
C ALA A 185 -1.05 15.25 -2.89
N GLY A 186 -0.59 14.27 -3.68
CA GLY A 186 0.78 13.76 -3.66
C GLY A 186 1.01 12.60 -2.68
N PHE A 187 -0.06 11.99 -2.15
CA PHE A 187 0.09 10.78 -1.34
C PHE A 187 0.21 9.53 -2.22
N GLU A 188 1.08 8.63 -1.78
CA GLU A 188 1.15 7.26 -2.25
C GLU A 188 0.31 6.38 -1.32
N ILE A 189 -0.59 5.60 -1.90
CA ILE A 189 -1.43 4.64 -1.17
C ILE A 189 -0.70 3.29 -1.19
N LEU A 190 -0.18 2.88 -0.03
CA LEU A 190 0.53 1.60 0.14
C LEU A 190 -0.43 0.41 0.28
N THR A 191 -1.63 0.66 0.81
CA THR A 191 -2.65 -0.37 1.04
C THR A 191 -4.03 0.27 0.95
N ASN A 192 -5.00 -0.46 0.40
CA ASN A 192 -6.42 -0.12 0.38
C ASN A 192 -7.25 -1.37 0.68
N GLU A 193 -7.79 -1.46 1.88
CA GLU A 193 -8.61 -2.59 2.33
C GLU A 193 -10.05 -2.11 2.59
N GLU A 194 -11.01 -2.67 1.86
CA GLU A 194 -12.42 -2.49 2.18
C GLU A 194 -12.82 -3.47 3.28
N ARG A 195 -13.25 -2.96 4.43
CA ARG A 195 -13.61 -3.79 5.59
C ARG A 195 -14.76 -3.19 6.37
N THR A 196 -15.71 -4.04 6.76
CA THR A 196 -16.69 -3.69 7.79
C THR A 196 -16.10 -3.98 9.16
N MET A 197 -15.90 -2.93 9.96
CA MET A 197 -15.32 -3.04 11.30
C MET A 197 -16.38 -3.53 12.30
N THR A 198 -15.96 -4.40 13.22
CA THR A 198 -16.80 -4.83 14.34
C THR A 198 -16.91 -3.74 15.40
N GLU A 199 -17.98 -3.77 16.18
CA GLU A 199 -18.20 -2.81 17.27
C GLU A 199 -17.06 -2.81 18.30
N ALA A 200 -16.46 -3.98 18.56
CA ALA A 200 -15.31 -4.12 19.45
C ALA A 200 -14.05 -3.42 18.88
N GLU A 201 -13.78 -3.60 17.59
CA GLU A 201 -12.66 -2.94 16.90
C GLU A 201 -12.84 -1.42 16.87
N VAL A 202 -14.03 -0.93 16.54
CA VAL A 202 -14.33 0.51 16.48
C VAL A 202 -14.22 1.14 17.86
N ARG A 203 -14.70 0.49 18.92
CA ARG A 203 -14.57 0.98 20.29
C ARG A 203 -13.12 1.03 20.75
N LEU A 204 -12.31 0.04 20.41
CA LEU A 204 -10.89 0.03 20.72
C LEU A 204 -10.15 1.15 19.96
N PHE A 205 -10.45 1.31 18.66
CA PHE A 205 -9.86 2.34 17.81
C PHE A 205 -10.19 3.76 18.30
N TYR A 206 -11.46 4.02 18.61
CA TYR A 206 -11.93 5.32 19.11
C TYR A 206 -11.98 5.42 20.64
N GLN A 207 -11.25 4.58 21.38
CA GLN A 207 -11.31 4.55 22.86
C GLN A 207 -11.03 5.92 23.48
N HIS A 208 -10.14 6.71 22.88
CA HIS A 208 -9.83 8.08 23.30
C HIS A 208 -11.03 9.05 23.23
N LYS A 209 -12.12 8.68 22.55
CA LYS A 209 -13.38 9.44 22.42
C LYS A 209 -14.52 8.86 23.26
N ALA A 210 -14.28 7.84 24.07
CA ALA A 210 -15.34 7.16 24.83
C ALA A 210 -16.14 8.09 25.77
N GLY A 211 -15.60 9.25 26.14
CA GLY A 211 -16.29 10.28 26.93
C GLY A 211 -17.07 11.32 26.12
N GLU A 212 -17.03 11.32 24.80
CA GLU A 212 -17.79 12.27 23.97
C GLU A 212 -19.27 11.83 23.87
N GLU A 213 -20.23 12.76 23.97
CA GLU A 213 -21.67 12.44 23.82
C GLU A 213 -22.01 11.77 22.48
N ALA A 214 -21.22 12.06 21.44
CA ALA A 214 -21.38 11.50 20.10
C ALA A 214 -20.69 10.14 19.91
N PHE A 215 -20.07 9.56 20.94
CA PHE A 215 -19.29 8.33 20.82
C PHE A 215 -20.13 7.14 20.34
N GLU A 216 -21.29 6.89 20.95
CA GLU A 216 -22.16 5.78 20.51
C GLU A 216 -22.72 6.01 19.09
N LYS A 217 -23.02 7.27 18.71
CA LYS A 217 -23.41 7.62 17.33
C LYS A 217 -22.26 7.35 16.36
N LEU A 218 -21.02 7.61 16.73
CA LEU A 218 -19.83 7.32 15.93
C LEU A 218 -19.60 5.81 15.80
N VAL A 219 -19.74 5.05 16.89
CA VAL A 219 -19.57 3.58 16.87
C VAL A 219 -20.60 2.94 15.95
N HIS A 220 -21.88 3.31 16.11
CA HIS A 220 -22.95 2.82 15.25
C HIS A 220 -22.71 3.18 13.77
N HIS A 221 -22.24 4.40 13.51
CA HIS A 221 -21.91 4.83 12.15
C HIS A 221 -20.83 3.97 11.50
N MET A 222 -19.70 3.75 12.18
CA MET A 222 -18.58 2.99 11.62
C MET A 222 -18.92 1.51 11.41
N CYS A 223 -19.87 0.97 12.16
CA CYS A 223 -20.36 -0.41 12.00
C CYS A 223 -21.50 -0.53 10.97
N SER A 224 -22.03 0.58 10.44
CA SER A 224 -23.22 0.57 9.56
C SER A 224 -22.94 0.04 8.15
N GLY A 225 -21.68 -0.06 7.76
CA GLY A 225 -21.27 -0.50 6.42
C GLY A 225 -19.76 -0.63 6.28
N PRO A 226 -19.27 -0.97 5.07
CA PRO A 226 -17.85 -1.04 4.78
C PRO A 226 -17.17 0.33 4.91
N SER A 227 -15.93 0.32 5.35
CA SER A 227 -14.99 1.45 5.31
C SER A 227 -13.79 1.06 4.46
N HIS A 228 -13.15 2.01 3.77
CA HIS A 228 -11.83 1.77 3.18
C HIS A 228 -10.73 2.21 4.13
N LEU A 229 -9.85 1.28 4.48
CA LEU A 229 -8.67 1.50 5.30
C LEU A 229 -7.48 1.68 4.37
N LEU A 230 -6.89 2.87 4.39
CA LEU A 230 -5.82 3.28 3.52
C LEU A 230 -4.56 3.55 4.34
N ILE A 231 -3.43 3.05 3.86
CA ILE A 231 -2.11 3.43 4.40
C ILE A 231 -1.50 4.42 3.42
N LEU A 232 -1.28 5.65 3.90
CA LEU A 232 -0.73 6.72 3.10
C LEU A 232 0.74 6.93 3.47
N THR A 233 1.58 7.08 2.46
CA THR A 233 2.93 7.62 2.60
C THR A 233 3.11 8.79 1.63
N ARG A 234 4.17 9.56 1.81
CA ARG A 234 4.51 10.67 0.92
C ARG A 234 6.02 10.62 0.69
N THR A 235 6.41 10.47 -0.57
CA THR A 235 7.84 10.43 -0.95
C THR A 235 8.39 11.81 -1.32
N GLU A 236 7.51 12.80 -1.49
CA GLU A 236 7.88 14.14 -1.96
C GLU A 236 7.45 15.22 -0.96
N GLY A 237 8.43 15.96 -0.43
CA GLY A 237 8.21 17.10 0.45
C GLY A 237 9.01 17.03 1.73
N PHE A 238 9.16 18.17 2.40
CA PHE A 238 9.77 18.27 3.73
C PHE A 238 8.72 18.17 4.86
N GLU A 239 7.44 18.14 4.50
CA GLU A 239 6.34 18.11 5.47
C GLU A 239 6.04 16.69 5.91
N ASP A 240 5.71 16.55 7.19
CA ASP A 240 5.26 15.31 7.78
C ASP A 240 3.93 14.83 7.15
N VAL A 241 3.83 13.52 6.90
CA VAL A 241 2.73 12.88 6.17
C VAL A 241 1.40 13.08 6.90
N VAL A 242 1.42 12.99 8.24
CA VAL A 242 0.24 13.23 9.08
C VAL A 242 -0.21 14.68 8.97
N THR A 243 0.75 15.62 9.00
CA THR A 243 0.48 17.07 8.87
C THR A 243 -0.15 17.41 7.52
N THR A 244 0.42 16.93 6.41
CA THR A 244 -0.17 17.13 5.09
C THR A 244 -1.56 16.49 5.01
N TRP A 245 -1.72 15.28 5.55
CA TRP A 245 -3.00 14.57 5.48
C TRP A 245 -4.10 15.31 6.21
N ARG A 246 -3.78 15.88 7.38
CA ARG A 246 -4.69 16.74 8.14
C ARG A 246 -5.09 18.00 7.38
N THR A 247 -4.15 18.62 6.65
CA THR A 247 -4.45 19.78 5.78
C THR A 247 -5.43 19.40 4.67
N VAL A 248 -5.25 18.24 4.02
CA VAL A 248 -6.13 17.77 2.95
C VAL A 248 -7.53 17.40 3.45
N MET A 249 -7.61 16.79 4.64
CA MET A 249 -8.90 16.50 5.28
C MET A 249 -9.67 17.76 5.66
N GLY A 250 -8.99 18.78 6.18
CA GLY A 250 -9.60 20.01 6.71
C GLY A 250 -10.23 19.86 8.10
N PRO A 251 -10.93 20.91 8.59
CA PRO A 251 -11.54 20.94 9.93
C PRO A 251 -12.46 19.75 10.22
N ARG A 252 -12.49 19.27 11.48
CA ARG A 252 -13.27 18.08 11.89
C ARG A 252 -14.75 18.20 11.54
N ASP A 253 -15.33 19.38 11.72
CA ASP A 253 -16.72 19.70 11.42
C ASP A 253 -16.87 20.10 9.94
N PRO A 254 -17.66 19.37 9.14
CA PRO A 254 -17.93 19.70 7.74
C PRO A 254 -18.46 21.12 7.51
N ASN A 255 -19.23 21.68 8.45
CA ASN A 255 -19.75 23.05 8.34
C ASN A 255 -18.66 24.11 8.49
N VAL A 256 -17.71 23.88 9.40
CA VAL A 256 -16.52 24.72 9.55
C VAL A 256 -15.61 24.55 8.34
N ALA A 257 -15.40 23.32 7.89
CA ALA A 257 -14.63 23.00 6.70
C ALA A 257 -15.18 23.73 5.46
N ARG A 258 -16.48 23.70 5.21
CA ARG A 258 -17.12 24.45 4.09
C ARG A 258 -16.88 25.97 4.15
N ARG A 259 -16.80 26.54 5.36
CA ARG A 259 -16.60 27.99 5.55
C ARG A 259 -15.13 28.40 5.41
N GLU A 260 -14.21 27.59 5.94
CA GLU A 260 -12.79 27.96 6.08
C GLU A 260 -11.91 27.33 5.01
N GLN A 261 -12.22 26.11 4.59
CA GLN A 261 -11.43 25.29 3.65
C GLN A 261 -12.36 24.51 2.70
N PRO A 262 -13.07 25.19 1.77
CA PRO A 262 -14.09 24.57 0.92
C PRO A 262 -13.55 23.45 0.03
N GLU A 263 -12.25 23.47 -0.28
CA GLU A 263 -11.58 22.44 -1.08
C GLU A 263 -11.19 21.19 -0.26
N SER A 264 -11.31 21.22 1.07
CA SER A 264 -10.94 20.08 1.92
C SER A 264 -11.90 18.89 1.75
N LEU A 265 -11.42 17.66 1.98
CA LEU A 265 -12.24 16.46 1.83
C LEU A 265 -13.49 16.50 2.73
N ARG A 266 -13.36 17.00 3.97
CA ARG A 266 -14.50 17.11 4.89
C ARG A 266 -15.53 18.16 4.46
N ALA A 267 -15.10 19.22 3.76
CA ALA A 267 -16.02 20.20 3.19
C ALA A 267 -16.84 19.62 2.04
N GLN A 268 -16.18 18.85 1.17
CA GLN A 268 -16.76 18.32 -0.07
C GLN A 268 -17.62 17.06 0.15
N TYR A 269 -17.22 16.19 1.08
CA TYR A 269 -17.86 14.88 1.27
C TYR A 269 -18.53 14.71 2.63
N GLY A 270 -18.16 15.52 3.63
CA GLY A 270 -18.76 15.45 4.96
C GLY A 270 -20.16 16.08 5.01
N THR A 271 -21.08 15.45 5.74
CA THR A 271 -22.46 15.92 5.88
C THR A 271 -22.64 16.76 7.15
N GLU A 272 -22.60 16.11 8.31
CA GLU A 272 -22.71 16.69 9.64
C GLU A 272 -21.78 15.95 10.63
N MET A 273 -21.67 16.41 11.87
CA MET A 273 -20.93 15.65 12.89
C MET A 273 -21.76 14.47 13.42
N PRO A 274 -21.18 13.25 13.57
CA PRO A 274 -19.79 12.83 13.35
C PRO A 274 -19.46 12.26 11.94
N PHE A 275 -20.37 12.42 10.97
CA PHE A 275 -20.31 11.98 9.56
C PHE A 275 -19.48 12.93 8.68
N ASN A 276 -18.17 12.92 8.90
CA ASN A 276 -17.24 13.79 8.20
C ASN A 276 -16.49 13.10 7.04
N ALA A 277 -17.02 12.00 6.48
CA ALA A 277 -16.48 11.23 5.35
C ALA A 277 -15.10 10.56 5.54
N VAL A 278 -14.15 11.22 6.21
CA VAL A 278 -12.76 10.75 6.34
C VAL A 278 -12.20 10.92 7.76
N HIS A 279 -11.44 9.92 8.19
CA HIS A 279 -10.61 9.94 9.40
C HIS A 279 -9.13 9.90 9.03
N GLY A 280 -8.30 10.50 9.89
CA GLY A 280 -6.87 10.39 9.85
C GLY A 280 -6.27 10.67 11.20
N SER A 281 -5.06 10.15 11.40
CA SER A 281 -4.32 10.24 12.65
C SER A 281 -4.01 11.69 13.03
N ARG A 282 -3.94 11.98 14.33
CA ARG A 282 -3.69 13.35 14.84
C ARG A 282 -2.22 13.75 14.79
N ASP A 283 -1.36 12.80 15.07
CA ASP A 283 0.09 12.87 15.14
C ASP A 283 0.69 11.50 14.75
N ARG A 284 2.01 11.39 14.83
CA ARG A 284 2.74 10.18 14.41
C ARG A 284 2.51 9.03 15.39
N GLU A 285 2.47 9.30 16.67
CA GLU A 285 2.18 8.31 17.72
C GLU A 285 0.76 7.74 17.60
N ASP A 286 -0.20 8.59 17.22
CA ASP A 286 -1.56 8.20 16.86
C ASP A 286 -1.56 7.31 15.62
N ALA A 287 -0.79 7.67 14.59
CA ALA A 287 -0.68 6.90 13.36
C ALA A 287 -0.10 5.51 13.60
N ASP A 288 1.01 5.39 14.32
CA ASP A 288 1.66 4.12 14.61
C ASP A 288 0.75 3.19 15.41
N ARG A 289 0.04 3.74 16.42
CA ARG A 289 -0.94 2.99 17.21
C ARG A 289 -2.14 2.53 16.39
N GLU A 290 -2.69 3.42 15.55
CA GLU A 290 -3.82 3.13 14.69
C GLU A 290 -3.48 2.09 13.62
N LEU A 291 -2.29 2.19 13.01
CA LEU A 291 -1.77 1.23 12.04
C LEU A 291 -1.55 -0.14 12.70
N ALA A 292 -0.93 -0.20 13.88
CA ALA A 292 -0.73 -1.45 14.61
C ALA A 292 -2.05 -2.16 14.98
N LEU A 293 -3.11 -1.39 15.25
CA LEU A 293 -4.43 -1.93 15.61
C LEU A 293 -5.16 -2.51 14.39
N LEU A 294 -5.14 -1.83 13.25
CA LEU A 294 -5.89 -2.25 12.07
C LEU A 294 -5.10 -3.15 11.12
N PHE A 295 -3.77 -3.00 11.12
CA PHE A 295 -2.85 -3.72 10.25
C PHE A 295 -1.72 -4.40 11.07
N PRO A 296 -2.04 -5.38 11.93
CA PRO A 296 -1.06 -6.05 12.77
C PRO A 296 0.02 -6.83 11.97
N SER A 297 -0.21 -7.09 10.69
CA SER A 297 0.75 -7.73 9.77
C SER A 297 1.83 -6.78 9.24
N LEU A 298 1.67 -5.46 9.39
CA LEU A 298 2.65 -4.47 8.94
C LEU A 298 3.73 -4.27 9.99
N LYS A 299 4.91 -4.83 9.72
CA LYS A 299 6.12 -4.58 10.54
C LYS A 299 6.75 -3.25 10.14
N PHE A 300 6.52 -2.20 10.92
CA PHE A 300 7.37 -1.02 10.90
C PHE A 300 8.64 -1.33 11.72
N SER A 301 9.81 -1.14 11.11
CA SER A 301 11.08 -1.34 11.80
C SER A 301 11.32 -0.18 12.75
N ASP A 302 10.91 -0.30 14.01
CA ASP A 302 11.38 0.59 15.07
C ASP A 302 12.88 0.37 15.30
N LYS A 303 13.67 1.41 15.02
CA LYS A 303 15.05 1.50 15.47
C LYS A 303 15.07 1.88 16.95
N ASP A 304 15.97 1.21 17.67
CA ASP A 304 16.53 1.59 18.96
C ASP A 304 15.64 1.39 20.20
N THR A 305 15.56 0.14 20.64
CA THR A 305 15.66 -0.13 22.09
C THR A 305 16.77 -1.15 22.29
N GLU A 306 17.97 -0.61 22.60
CA GLU A 306 19.11 -1.39 23.09
C GLU A 306 18.67 -2.24 24.29
N ALA A 307 18.64 -3.56 24.11
CA ALA A 307 18.64 -4.50 25.22
C ALA A 307 20.10 -4.89 25.52
N PRO A 308 20.61 -4.72 26.76
CA PRO A 308 21.98 -5.06 27.06
C PRO A 308 22.14 -6.58 27.15
N GLN A 309 22.95 -7.16 26.25
CA GLN A 309 23.38 -8.55 26.31
C GLN A 309 24.61 -8.70 27.23
N GLY A 310 24.47 -9.56 28.24
CA GLY A 310 25.46 -10.56 28.63
C GLY A 310 26.85 -10.10 29.11
N GLY A 311 27.06 -10.13 30.43
CA GLY A 311 28.37 -10.24 31.05
C GLY A 311 28.36 -11.35 32.10
N GLU A 312 28.83 -12.55 31.71
CA GLU A 312 29.12 -13.66 32.62
C GLU A 312 30.47 -13.41 33.31
N ALA A 313 30.54 -13.51 34.65
CA ALA A 313 31.73 -13.97 35.38
C ALA A 313 31.45 -14.16 36.90
N GLU A 314 31.54 -15.43 37.33
CA GLU A 314 32.13 -15.94 38.58
C GLU A 314 31.64 -15.51 39.98
N ALA A 315 30.90 -16.43 40.59
CA ALA A 315 31.14 -17.11 41.87
C ALA A 315 31.88 -16.36 43.01
N THR A 316 31.23 -16.21 44.18
CA THR A 316 31.43 -17.07 45.37
C THR A 316 30.76 -16.51 46.65
N ALA A 317 29.92 -17.37 47.25
CA ALA A 317 29.68 -17.63 48.69
C ALA A 317 29.49 -16.51 49.74
N GLY A 318 28.37 -16.61 50.48
CA GLY A 318 28.33 -16.35 51.93
C GLY A 318 27.07 -15.63 52.46
N PRO A 319 26.13 -16.32 53.14
CA PRO A 319 24.94 -15.72 53.73
C PRO A 319 25.13 -15.41 55.23
N THR A 320 24.36 -14.44 55.78
CA THR A 320 23.60 -14.53 57.05
C THR A 320 23.23 -13.15 57.61
N GLU A 321 21.96 -13.04 58.03
CA GLU A 321 21.48 -12.31 59.23
C GLU A 321 21.47 -10.76 59.14
N ALA A 322 20.54 -10.01 59.72
CA ALA A 322 19.37 -10.27 60.55
C ALA A 322 18.76 -8.88 60.90
N LEU A 323 17.42 -8.79 60.99
CA LEU A 323 16.64 -7.89 61.88
C LEU A 323 16.78 -6.35 61.62
N CYS A 324 15.82 -5.46 61.87
CA CYS A 324 14.56 -5.45 62.61
C CYS A 324 13.73 -4.21 62.13
N PHE A 325 12.40 -4.35 62.12
CA PHE A 325 11.35 -3.30 62.06
C PHE A 325 11.30 -2.45 63.37
N PRO A 326 10.32 -1.54 63.62
CA PRO A 326 9.55 -0.56 62.81
C PRO A 326 9.32 0.82 63.54
N GLU A 327 8.38 1.62 63.02
CA GLU A 327 7.44 2.56 63.69
C GLU A 327 7.82 4.04 63.98
N ASP A 328 6.93 4.95 63.51
CA ASP A 328 6.31 6.13 64.16
C ASP A 328 6.13 7.31 63.16
N VAL A 329 4.94 7.53 62.60
CA VAL A 329 3.78 8.36 63.07
C VAL A 329 4.06 9.88 63.07
N ASP A 330 3.48 10.56 62.09
CA ASP A 330 2.53 11.68 62.22
C ASP A 330 1.67 11.78 60.94
#